data_AF-A0A4P5VY94-F1
#
_entry.id   AF-A0A4P5VY94-F1
#
_cell.length_a   1.000
_cell.length_b   1.000
_cell.length_c   1.000
_cell.angle_alpha   90.00
_cell.angle_beta   90.00
_cell.angle_gamma   90.00
#
_symmetry.space_group_name_H-M   'P 1'
#
loop_
_entity.id
_entity.type
_entity.pdbx_description
1 polymer ?
#
loop_
_entity_poly.entity_id
_entity_poly.type
_entity_poly.pdbx_seq_one_letter_code
_entity_poly.pdbx_strand_id
1 'polypeptide(L)'
;MLSAWAPGYTGRMSSRRLLAPLLPLILVVAAGCPKDPKDSGDAECVLLENENNYAWTGGLVIPEYITAEKVDIKIDFSALTDDMLCHDMDPVADVDNIGLTRFPHMDEAEVSSGLTNNSLLQSDTNGYVSCEPGDATSCMLSQFNFGGTAYNTVDVYEEAGGTFLIVVANGFDPGQGALFLAFLKPTPGSDVVEANLTPTCDVVDYDVDLTAMTHLSLPAAPGCIDWSGLTIAGNGEPVVPGKLDEILIGHYTQTPDELDDQFTDIELLASEFYTLELTGGTDADLTGAASADGTAFGGFTTDGTWLLGLRCTSCTNPAPIFMTVVDPT
;
A
#
# COMPACT_ATOMS: atom_id res chain seq x y z
N MET A 1 12.55 11.13 4.12
CA MET A 1 12.27 10.83 5.53
C MET A 1 10.87 10.25 5.57
N LEU A 2 10.81 8.91 5.45
CA LEU A 2 9.72 8.03 5.84
C LEU A 2 10.43 6.73 6.21
N SER A 3 10.40 6.42 7.50
CA SER A 3 10.87 5.19 8.13
C SER A 3 10.61 5.38 9.61
N ALA A 4 9.81 4.51 10.20
CA ALA A 4 10.07 4.00 11.54
C ALA A 4 9.14 2.83 11.85
N TRP A 5 9.73 1.68 12.18
CA TRP A 5 9.50 1.05 13.47
C TRP A 5 10.84 0.56 14.06
N ALA A 6 11.38 1.35 15.00
CA ALA A 6 12.30 0.99 16.09
C ALA A 6 12.39 2.19 17.08
N PRO A 7 12.57 2.00 18.40
CA PRO A 7 12.00 2.87 19.45
C PRO A 7 12.68 4.24 19.64
N GLY A 8 11.85 5.28 19.78
CA GLY A 8 12.24 6.69 19.82
C GLY A 8 12.78 7.20 21.17
N TYR A 9 13.88 7.94 21.09
CA TYR A 9 14.43 8.80 22.15
C TYR A 9 14.10 10.26 21.83
N THR A 10 13.30 10.93 22.68
CA THR A 10 12.89 12.33 22.48
C THR A 10 13.97 13.32 22.91
N GLY A 11 14.37 14.23 22.02
CA GLY A 11 15.25 15.36 22.31
C GLY A 11 14.88 16.61 21.51
N ARG A 12 13.94 17.42 22.02
CA ARG A 12 13.59 18.75 21.47
C ARG A 12 14.77 19.72 21.63
N MET A 13 15.32 20.23 20.53
CA MET A 13 16.13 21.46 20.53
C MET A 13 15.42 22.59 19.77
N SER A 14 15.01 23.61 20.53
CA SER A 14 14.53 24.89 20.02
C SER A 14 15.71 25.71 19.49
N SER A 15 15.78 25.97 18.18
CA SER A 15 16.74 26.93 17.62
C SER A 15 16.06 28.28 17.31
N ARG A 16 16.43 29.32 18.06
CA ARG A 16 16.17 30.73 17.69
C ARG A 16 17.08 31.11 16.52
N ARG A 17 16.52 31.62 15.41
CA ARG A 17 17.31 32.19 14.30
C ARG A 17 17.65 33.66 14.56
N LEU A 18 18.94 33.97 14.57
CA LEU A 18 19.51 35.30 14.39
C LEU A 18 19.79 35.51 12.89
N LEU A 19 19.35 36.65 12.35
CA LEU A 19 19.60 37.08 10.97
C LEU A 19 21.02 37.67 10.84
N ALA A 20 21.77 37.23 9.83
CA ALA A 20 22.95 37.91 9.30
C ALA A 20 22.93 37.86 7.76
N PRO A 21 23.34 38.92 7.03
CA PRO A 21 23.29 38.96 5.58
C PRO A 21 24.58 38.37 4.97
N LEU A 22 24.43 37.51 3.96
CA LEU A 22 25.53 36.92 3.19
C LEU A 22 25.40 37.30 1.70
N LEU A 23 26.51 37.76 1.13
CA LEU A 23 26.70 38.14 -0.27
C LEU A 23 26.46 36.96 -1.25
N PRO A 24 26.01 37.22 -2.49
CA PRO A 24 25.92 36.19 -3.52
C PRO A 24 27.28 36.00 -4.22
N LEU A 25 27.83 34.78 -4.15
CA LEU A 25 28.91 34.30 -5.02
C LEU A 25 28.27 33.51 -6.16
N ILE A 26 28.26 34.07 -7.37
CA ILE A 26 27.74 33.39 -8.57
C ILE A 26 28.83 32.45 -9.08
N LEU A 27 28.63 31.14 -8.87
CA LEU A 27 29.43 30.07 -9.46
C LEU A 27 28.72 29.57 -10.73
N VAL A 28 29.30 29.84 -11.90
CA VAL A 28 28.82 29.30 -13.18
C VAL A 28 29.39 27.88 -13.32
N VAL A 29 28.57 26.87 -13.03
CA VAL A 29 28.89 25.46 -13.30
C VAL A 29 28.42 25.14 -14.71
N ALA A 30 29.35 24.71 -15.57
CA ALA A 30 29.04 24.24 -16.91
C ALA A 30 28.22 22.94 -16.81
N ALA A 31 26.95 23.00 -17.20
CA ALA A 31 26.07 21.85 -17.32
C ALA A 31 26.55 20.96 -18.48
N GLY A 32 27.23 19.87 -18.16
CA GLY A 32 27.32 18.73 -19.08
C GLY A 32 25.97 18.04 -19.12
N CYS A 33 25.38 17.90 -20.31
CA CYS A 33 24.18 17.09 -20.49
C CYS A 33 24.48 15.65 -20.03
N PRO A 34 23.62 15.01 -19.23
CA PRO A 34 23.71 13.58 -18.98
C PRO A 34 23.69 12.89 -20.35
N LYS A 35 24.72 12.08 -20.65
CA LYS A 35 24.67 11.19 -21.80
C LYS A 35 23.51 10.23 -21.58
N ASP A 36 22.65 10.08 -22.57
CA ASP A 36 21.69 8.97 -22.64
C ASP A 36 22.44 7.66 -22.39
N PRO A 37 22.07 6.87 -21.38
CA PRO A 37 22.79 5.64 -21.01
C PRO A 37 22.65 4.48 -22.00
N LYS A 38 22.10 4.70 -23.21
CA LYS A 38 21.75 3.65 -24.18
C LYS A 38 22.90 3.04 -25.00
N ASP A 39 24.16 3.17 -24.58
CA ASP A 39 25.32 2.68 -25.35
C ASP A 39 26.27 1.75 -24.55
N SER A 40 25.88 1.31 -23.35
CA SER A 40 26.61 0.26 -22.62
C SER A 40 26.10 -1.11 -23.08
N GLY A 41 26.84 -1.73 -24.01
CA GLY A 41 26.64 -3.09 -24.54
C GLY A 41 25.52 -3.90 -23.88
N ASP A 42 24.36 -3.91 -24.55
CA ASP A 42 23.07 -4.42 -24.08
C ASP A 42 23.20 -5.83 -23.50
N ALA A 43 23.28 -5.93 -22.17
CA ALA A 43 22.88 -7.16 -21.52
C ALA A 43 21.39 -7.32 -21.83
N GLU A 44 21.04 -8.39 -22.54
CA GLU A 44 19.66 -8.70 -22.89
C GLU A 44 18.84 -8.79 -21.59
N CYS A 45 17.84 -7.90 -21.44
CA CYS A 45 16.93 -7.94 -20.30
C CYS A 45 16.16 -9.26 -20.31
N VAL A 46 15.99 -9.87 -19.14
CA VAL A 46 15.17 -11.08 -19.06
C VAL A 46 13.70 -10.69 -19.13
N LEU A 47 13.01 -11.19 -20.14
CA LEU A 47 11.58 -10.94 -20.36
C LEU A 47 10.74 -11.69 -19.31
N LEU A 48 9.87 -10.97 -18.63
CA LEU A 48 8.81 -11.50 -17.78
C LEU A 48 7.56 -11.73 -18.63
N GLU A 49 7.04 -12.95 -18.60
CA GLU A 49 5.84 -13.34 -19.32
C GLU A 49 4.73 -13.76 -18.35
N ASN A 50 3.48 -13.80 -18.84
CA ASN A 50 2.34 -14.15 -17.99
C ASN A 50 2.47 -15.56 -17.38
N GLU A 51 3.19 -16.48 -18.03
CA GLU A 51 3.42 -17.83 -17.51
C GLU A 51 4.32 -17.86 -16.27
N ASN A 52 5.07 -16.78 -16.01
CA ASN A 52 5.87 -16.60 -14.80
C ASN A 52 5.08 -15.96 -13.67
N ASN A 53 3.86 -15.49 -13.92
CA ASN A 53 3.09 -14.78 -12.92
C ASN A 53 2.35 -15.76 -12.00
N TYR A 54 2.33 -15.45 -10.70
CA TYR A 54 1.43 -16.10 -9.76
C TYR A 54 -0.03 -15.84 -10.14
N ALA A 55 -0.90 -16.74 -9.73
CA ALA A 55 -2.34 -16.52 -9.75
C ALA A 55 -2.82 -16.34 -8.31
N TRP A 56 -3.76 -15.42 -8.11
CA TRP A 56 -4.42 -15.27 -6.84
C TRP A 56 -5.90 -14.95 -6.97
N THR A 57 -6.65 -15.39 -5.99
CA THR A 57 -8.03 -14.94 -5.76
C THR A 57 -8.15 -14.43 -4.34
N GLY A 58 -9.07 -13.51 -4.13
CA GLY A 58 -9.30 -13.01 -2.79
C GLY A 58 -10.57 -12.22 -2.66
N GLY A 59 -10.83 -11.76 -1.45
CA GLY A 59 -12.02 -11.02 -1.09
C GLY A 59 -11.78 -10.18 0.15
N LEU A 60 -12.67 -9.20 0.34
CA LEU A 60 -12.70 -8.40 1.55
C LEU A 60 -14.00 -8.70 2.32
N VAL A 61 -13.85 -9.04 3.59
CA VAL A 61 -14.95 -9.14 4.56
C VAL A 61 -14.86 -7.95 5.50
N ILE A 62 -15.46 -6.85 5.08
CA ILE A 62 -15.38 -5.58 5.82
C ILE A 62 -16.45 -5.59 6.94
N PRO A 63 -16.07 -5.39 8.23
CA PRO A 63 -17.03 -5.37 9.33
C PRO A 63 -18.00 -4.19 9.22
N GLU A 64 -19.24 -4.40 9.66
CA GLU A 64 -20.31 -3.39 9.66
C GLU A 64 -20.61 -2.89 11.08
N TYR A 65 -20.75 -1.59 11.24
CA TYR A 65 -21.17 -0.93 12.49
C TYR A 65 -22.46 -0.15 12.28
N ILE A 66 -23.54 -0.62 12.92
CA ILE A 66 -24.85 0.03 12.90
C ILE A 66 -24.84 1.24 13.84
N THR A 67 -25.12 2.43 13.32
CA THR A 67 -25.17 3.66 14.13
C THR A 67 -26.44 4.45 13.89
N ALA A 68 -26.71 5.44 14.75
CA ALA A 68 -27.72 6.45 14.54
C ALA A 68 -27.37 7.31 13.31
N GLU A 69 -28.38 7.72 12.53
CA GLU A 69 -28.22 8.68 11.43
C GLU A 69 -28.36 10.13 11.91
N LYS A 70 -27.79 11.09 11.16
CA LYS A 70 -27.89 12.55 11.41
C LYS A 70 -27.45 12.98 12.81
N VAL A 71 -26.50 12.25 13.38
CA VAL A 71 -25.87 12.56 14.66
C VAL A 71 -24.35 12.57 14.50
N ASP A 72 -23.67 13.23 15.42
CA ASP A 72 -22.22 13.26 15.46
C ASP A 72 -21.70 11.95 16.07
N ILE A 73 -21.35 10.99 15.21
CA ILE A 73 -20.84 9.68 15.64
C ILE A 73 -19.38 9.81 16.05
N LYS A 74 -19.03 9.22 17.19
CA LYS A 74 -17.64 8.97 17.58
C LYS A 74 -17.14 7.68 16.93
N ILE A 75 -16.07 7.78 16.15
CA ILE A 75 -15.30 6.64 15.63
C ILE A 75 -14.17 6.39 16.62
N ASP A 76 -14.25 5.32 17.39
CA ASP A 76 -13.26 4.93 18.39
C ASP A 76 -12.43 3.75 17.86
N PHE A 77 -11.13 3.94 17.71
CA PHE A 77 -10.18 2.94 17.23
C PHE A 77 -9.14 2.57 18.29
N SER A 78 -9.39 2.91 19.56
CA SER A 78 -8.48 2.62 20.67
C SER A 78 -8.25 1.14 20.94
N ALA A 79 -9.13 0.28 20.43
CA ALA A 79 -9.02 -1.17 20.57
C ALA A 79 -8.38 -1.85 19.34
N LEU A 80 -8.07 -1.12 18.26
CA LEU A 80 -7.39 -1.68 17.08
C LEU A 80 -5.91 -1.89 17.40
N THR A 81 -5.57 -3.07 17.90
CA THR A 81 -4.20 -3.51 18.20
C THR A 81 -3.58 -4.35 17.08
N ASP A 82 -4.37 -4.68 16.07
CA ASP A 82 -3.99 -5.51 14.94
C ASP A 82 -4.55 -4.86 13.68
N ASP A 83 -3.77 -4.84 12.60
CA ASP A 83 -4.22 -4.38 11.30
C ASP A 83 -5.06 -5.45 10.58
N MET A 84 -5.52 -5.14 9.36
CA MET A 84 -6.35 -6.05 8.55
C MET A 84 -5.60 -7.29 8.06
N LEU A 85 -4.28 -7.34 8.21
CA LEU A 85 -3.40 -8.47 7.88
C LEU A 85 -2.93 -9.22 9.15
N CYS A 86 -3.53 -8.93 10.31
CA CYS A 86 -3.16 -9.49 11.62
C CYS A 86 -1.77 -9.11 12.11
N HIS A 87 -1.22 -7.98 11.68
CA HIS A 87 0.04 -7.48 12.20
C HIS A 87 -0.20 -6.59 13.41
N ASP A 88 0.62 -6.74 14.46
CA ASP A 88 0.57 -5.89 15.64
C ASP A 88 0.69 -4.40 15.24
N MET A 89 -0.18 -3.55 15.76
CA MET A 89 -0.14 -2.10 15.59
C MET A 89 -0.43 -1.35 16.89
N ASP A 90 0.11 -0.14 17.03
CA ASP A 90 -0.21 0.81 18.09
C ASP A 90 -1.17 1.88 17.55
N PRO A 91 -2.43 1.95 18.01
CA PRO A 91 -3.41 2.89 17.49
C PRO A 91 -3.05 4.36 17.72
N VAL A 92 -2.09 4.67 18.60
CA VAL A 92 -1.57 6.04 18.80
C VAL A 92 -0.40 6.35 17.87
N ALA A 93 0.48 5.37 17.61
CA ALA A 93 1.70 5.61 16.85
C ALA A 93 1.52 5.39 15.33
N ASP A 94 0.61 4.49 14.94
CA ASP A 94 0.48 4.03 13.56
C ASP A 94 -0.67 4.67 12.80
N VAL A 95 -1.66 5.22 13.50
CA VAL A 95 -2.84 5.82 12.87
C VAL A 95 -2.64 7.32 12.70
N ASP A 96 -2.33 7.72 11.47
CA ASP A 96 -2.19 9.12 11.10
C ASP A 96 -3.51 9.73 10.59
N ASN A 97 -4.39 8.89 10.03
CA ASN A 97 -5.59 9.34 9.33
C ASN A 97 -6.79 8.40 9.53
N ILE A 98 -7.96 9.00 9.73
CA ILE A 98 -9.25 8.34 9.59
C ILE A 98 -9.96 8.95 8.39
N GLY A 99 -10.05 8.20 7.30
CA GLY A 99 -10.79 8.54 6.10
C GLY A 99 -12.25 8.08 6.17
N LEU A 100 -13.14 8.86 5.58
CA LEU A 100 -14.53 8.49 5.32
C LEU A 100 -14.85 8.80 3.86
N THR A 101 -15.30 7.78 3.13
CA THR A 101 -15.81 7.91 1.78
C THR A 101 -17.26 7.45 1.71
N ARG A 102 -18.03 8.07 0.80
CA ARG A 102 -19.45 7.76 0.58
C ARG A 102 -19.69 7.33 -0.85
N PHE A 103 -20.29 6.16 -1.02
CA PHE A 103 -20.70 5.59 -2.30
C PHE A 103 -22.22 5.70 -2.45
N PRO A 104 -22.75 6.70 -3.18
CA PRO A 104 -24.19 6.97 -3.26
C PRO A 104 -25.01 5.90 -4.01
N HIS A 105 -24.35 5.08 -4.82
CA HIS A 105 -24.99 4.21 -5.79
C HIS A 105 -24.43 2.78 -5.80
N MET A 106 -23.62 2.44 -4.80
CA MET A 106 -23.06 1.10 -4.63
C MET A 106 -23.43 0.56 -3.26
N ASP A 107 -23.78 -0.72 -3.20
CA ASP A 107 -23.91 -1.42 -1.94
C ASP A 107 -22.54 -1.88 -1.37
N GLU A 108 -22.54 -2.42 -0.16
CA GLU A 108 -21.33 -2.87 0.54
C GLU A 108 -20.58 -3.98 -0.22
N ALA A 109 -21.30 -4.86 -0.93
CA ALA A 109 -20.70 -5.96 -1.69
C ALA A 109 -20.03 -5.44 -2.96
N GLU A 110 -20.66 -4.51 -3.66
CA GLU A 110 -20.09 -3.82 -4.82
C GLU A 110 -18.84 -3.02 -4.42
N VAL A 111 -18.86 -2.32 -3.27
CA VAL A 111 -17.68 -1.59 -2.76
C VAL A 111 -16.55 -2.56 -2.42
N SER A 112 -16.84 -3.64 -1.69
CA SER A 112 -15.83 -4.64 -1.30
C SER A 112 -15.20 -5.29 -2.53
N SER A 113 -16.02 -5.69 -3.51
CA SER A 113 -15.53 -6.23 -4.78
C SER A 113 -14.69 -5.22 -5.56
N GLY A 114 -15.10 -3.95 -5.58
CA GLY A 114 -14.36 -2.90 -6.26
C GLY A 114 -12.99 -2.61 -5.63
N LEU A 115 -12.89 -2.68 -4.29
CA LEU A 115 -11.63 -2.55 -3.55
C LEU A 115 -10.69 -3.72 -3.89
N THR A 116 -11.17 -4.97 -3.79
CA THR A 116 -10.39 -6.18 -4.10
C THR A 116 -9.82 -6.15 -5.52
N ASN A 117 -10.63 -5.71 -6.48
CA ASN A 117 -10.26 -5.71 -7.90
C ASN A 117 -9.64 -4.40 -8.39
N ASN A 118 -9.41 -3.42 -7.51
CA ASN A 118 -8.89 -2.10 -7.86
C ASN A 118 -9.69 -1.43 -8.99
N SER A 119 -11.02 -1.61 -8.99
CA SER A 119 -11.92 -1.16 -10.05
C SER A 119 -12.76 0.06 -9.66
N LEU A 120 -12.67 0.51 -8.41
CA LEU A 120 -13.35 1.72 -7.96
C LEU A 120 -12.75 2.96 -8.63
N LEU A 121 -13.65 3.80 -9.13
CA LEU A 121 -13.31 5.08 -9.74
C LEU A 121 -13.62 6.22 -8.77
N GLN A 122 -12.93 7.34 -8.93
CA GLN A 122 -13.25 8.55 -8.18
C GLN A 122 -14.72 8.97 -8.36
N SER A 123 -15.29 8.74 -9.54
CA SER A 123 -16.70 9.02 -9.86
C SER A 123 -17.71 8.19 -9.08
N ASP A 124 -17.27 7.07 -8.51
CA ASP A 124 -18.14 6.18 -7.73
C ASP A 124 -18.35 6.69 -6.31
N THR A 125 -17.53 7.67 -5.90
CA THR A 125 -17.58 8.31 -4.59
C THR A 125 -18.11 9.73 -4.69
N ASN A 126 -18.67 10.23 -3.58
CA ASN A 126 -19.00 11.65 -3.41
C ASN A 126 -17.91 12.41 -2.64
N GLY A 127 -16.65 11.98 -2.80
CA GLY A 127 -15.49 12.57 -2.16
C GLY A 127 -14.97 11.77 -0.97
N TYR A 128 -13.82 12.21 -0.49
CA TYR A 128 -13.08 11.67 0.64
C TYR A 128 -12.92 12.79 1.67
N VAL A 129 -13.41 12.58 2.88
CA VAL A 129 -13.17 13.49 4.01
C VAL A 129 -12.35 12.75 5.07
N SER A 130 -11.54 13.47 5.84
CA SER A 130 -10.68 12.83 6.82
C SER A 130 -10.56 13.59 8.13
N CYS A 131 -10.17 12.86 9.16
CA CYS A 131 -9.77 13.36 10.47
C CYS A 131 -8.32 12.93 10.74
N GLU A 132 -7.50 13.83 11.26
CA GLU A 132 -6.13 13.57 11.69
C GLU A 132 -6.12 13.58 13.23
N PRO A 133 -6.12 12.41 13.90
CA PRO A 133 -6.38 12.33 15.32
C PRO A 133 -5.19 12.80 16.19
N GLY A 134 -3.97 12.82 15.65
CA GLY A 134 -2.75 13.06 16.43
C GLY A 134 -2.58 11.99 17.51
N ASP A 135 -2.32 12.38 18.76
CA ASP A 135 -2.18 11.42 19.88
C ASP A 135 -3.53 10.83 20.38
N ALA A 136 -4.65 11.15 19.73
CA ALA A 136 -5.97 10.65 20.11
C ALA A 136 -6.29 9.32 19.40
N THR A 137 -7.17 8.52 20.00
CA THR A 137 -7.63 7.25 19.43
C THR A 137 -9.09 7.28 18.99
N SER A 138 -9.60 8.48 18.69
CA SER A 138 -10.97 8.65 18.20
C SER A 138 -11.17 9.94 17.42
N CYS A 139 -12.13 9.93 16.49
CA CYS A 139 -12.60 11.09 15.75
C CYS A 139 -14.13 11.20 15.78
N MET A 140 -14.67 12.41 15.91
CA MET A 140 -16.08 12.70 15.71
C MET A 140 -16.34 12.99 14.22
N LEU A 141 -17.50 12.61 13.67
CA LEU A 141 -17.87 12.94 12.28
C LEU A 141 -17.78 14.44 11.97
N SER A 142 -18.07 15.30 12.94
CA SER A 142 -17.95 16.76 12.83
C SER A 142 -16.51 17.28 12.69
N GLN A 143 -15.51 16.44 12.98
CA GLN A 143 -14.08 16.78 12.80
C GLN A 143 -13.57 16.47 11.38
N PHE A 144 -14.32 15.68 10.61
CA PHE A 144 -13.93 15.33 9.25
C PHE A 144 -13.97 16.57 8.35
N ASN A 145 -12.96 16.69 7.50
CA ASN A 145 -12.79 17.85 6.63
C ASN A 145 -12.21 17.41 5.28
N PHE A 146 -12.32 18.29 4.28
CA PHE A 146 -11.76 18.09 2.95
C PHE A 146 -10.47 18.92 2.82
N GLY A 147 -9.32 18.30 3.12
CA GLY A 147 -8.01 18.96 3.01
C GLY A 147 -7.92 20.29 3.78
N GLY A 148 -8.43 20.30 5.02
CA GLY A 148 -8.52 21.48 5.88
C GLY A 148 -9.79 22.33 5.71
N THR A 149 -10.65 22.01 4.74
CA THR A 149 -11.94 22.69 4.55
C THR A 149 -13.02 21.98 5.33
N ALA A 150 -13.67 22.68 6.27
CA ALA A 150 -14.77 22.11 7.05
C ALA A 150 -15.89 21.56 6.14
N TYR A 151 -16.32 20.34 6.41
CA TYR A 151 -17.41 19.66 5.72
C TYR A 151 -18.40 19.16 6.76
N ASN A 152 -19.70 19.40 6.55
CA ASN A 152 -20.70 18.93 7.49
C ASN A 152 -21.10 17.48 7.18
N THR A 153 -20.26 16.55 7.61
CA THR A 153 -20.49 15.10 7.43
C THR A 153 -21.81 14.66 8.06
N VAL A 154 -22.21 15.26 9.19
CA VAL A 154 -23.42 14.90 9.93
C VAL A 154 -24.68 15.12 9.09
N ASP A 155 -24.74 16.18 8.28
CA ASP A 155 -25.92 16.48 7.44
C ASP A 155 -26.16 15.44 6.35
N VAL A 156 -25.09 14.78 5.89
CA VAL A 156 -25.14 13.81 4.80
C VAL A 156 -25.09 12.35 5.26
N TYR A 157 -24.91 12.12 6.56
CA TYR A 157 -24.81 10.80 7.18
C TYR A 157 -26.20 10.25 7.51
N GLU A 158 -26.84 9.65 6.51
CA GLU A 158 -28.18 9.06 6.59
C GLU A 158 -28.28 7.78 5.76
N GLU A 159 -29.22 6.88 6.10
CA GLU A 159 -29.37 5.58 5.42
C GLU A 159 -29.55 5.73 3.90
N ALA A 160 -30.33 6.73 3.49
CA ALA A 160 -30.57 7.04 2.09
C ALA A 160 -29.37 7.72 1.38
N GLY A 161 -28.30 8.04 2.12
CA GLY A 161 -27.11 8.73 1.63
C GLY A 161 -26.13 7.84 0.87
N GLY A 162 -26.25 6.51 1.01
CA GLY A 162 -25.39 5.51 0.36
C GLY A 162 -24.57 4.69 1.36
N THR A 163 -23.58 3.97 0.84
CA THR A 163 -22.63 3.18 1.64
C THR A 163 -21.51 4.08 2.17
N PHE A 164 -21.22 3.98 3.47
CA PHE A 164 -20.16 4.76 4.12
C PHE A 164 -19.02 3.83 4.53
N LEU A 165 -17.84 4.04 3.97
CA LEU A 165 -16.63 3.26 4.28
C LEU A 165 -15.66 4.13 5.08
N ILE A 166 -15.29 3.66 6.26
CA ILE A 166 -14.17 4.15 7.05
C ILE A 166 -12.90 3.44 6.62
N VAL A 167 -11.83 4.21 6.49
CA VAL A 167 -10.47 3.72 6.29
C VAL A 167 -9.61 4.27 7.42
N VAL A 168 -9.08 3.40 8.27
CA VAL A 168 -8.03 3.74 9.24
C VAL A 168 -6.71 3.54 8.52
N ALA A 169 -5.84 4.55 8.51
CA ALA A 169 -4.61 4.50 7.70
C ALA A 169 -3.39 5.10 8.41
N ASN A 170 -2.23 4.58 8.01
CA ASN A 170 -0.92 5.20 8.21
C ASN A 170 -0.61 6.13 7.02
N GLY A 171 -0.10 7.33 7.31
CA GLY A 171 0.08 8.38 6.32
C GLY A 171 -1.18 9.22 6.03
N PHE A 172 -1.04 10.20 5.14
CA PHE A 172 -2.06 11.23 4.86
C PHE A 172 -2.61 11.17 3.43
N ASP A 173 -2.04 10.33 2.57
CA ASP A 173 -2.45 10.24 1.17
C ASP A 173 -3.68 9.32 1.04
N PRO A 174 -4.81 9.81 0.48
CA PRO A 174 -6.03 9.02 0.40
C PRO A 174 -5.85 7.70 -0.36
N GLY A 175 -6.28 6.60 0.26
CA GLY A 175 -6.23 5.27 -0.34
C GLY A 175 -4.87 4.56 -0.20
N GLN A 176 -3.90 5.15 0.48
CA GLN A 176 -2.62 4.51 0.83
C GLN A 176 -2.56 4.18 2.31
N GLY A 177 -1.75 3.19 2.67
CA GLY A 177 -1.45 2.83 4.06
C GLY A 177 -2.66 2.38 4.87
N ALA A 178 -3.69 1.81 4.24
CA ALA A 178 -4.85 1.32 4.96
C ALA A 178 -4.43 0.23 5.97
N LEU A 179 -4.81 0.41 7.24
CA LEU A 179 -4.62 -0.51 8.34
C LEU A 179 -5.91 -1.25 8.66
N PHE A 180 -7.07 -0.60 8.51
CA PHE A 180 -8.37 -1.21 8.81
C PHE A 180 -9.48 -0.59 7.96
N LEU A 181 -10.49 -1.41 7.64
CA LEU A 181 -11.67 -1.01 6.88
C LEU A 181 -12.93 -1.31 7.69
N ALA A 182 -13.92 -0.43 7.64
CA ALA A 182 -15.23 -0.68 8.25
C ALA A 182 -16.35 0.02 7.51
N PHE A 183 -17.51 -0.64 7.38
CA PHE A 183 -18.72 0.02 6.96
C PHE A 183 -19.42 0.66 8.16
N LEU A 184 -19.84 1.91 7.99
CA LEU A 184 -20.77 2.55 8.90
C LEU A 184 -22.17 2.54 8.29
N LYS A 185 -23.14 2.05 9.06
CA LYS A 185 -24.52 1.90 8.60
C LYS A 185 -25.46 2.83 9.36
N PRO A 186 -25.64 4.07 8.89
CA PRO A 186 -26.61 4.97 9.48
C PRO A 186 -28.01 4.34 9.37
N THR A 187 -28.68 4.15 10.51
CA THR A 187 -29.96 3.45 10.59
C THR A 187 -30.99 4.32 11.31
N PRO A 188 -32.17 4.60 10.70
CA PRO A 188 -33.21 5.40 11.32
C PRO A 188 -33.68 4.78 12.64
N GLY A 189 -33.65 5.55 13.73
CA GLY A 189 -34.10 5.12 15.05
C GLY A 189 -33.10 4.28 15.85
N SER A 190 -31.88 4.05 15.34
CA SER A 190 -30.78 3.60 16.19
C SER A 190 -30.39 4.72 17.17
N ASP A 191 -30.01 4.35 18.40
CA ASP A 191 -29.50 5.25 19.44
C ASP A 191 -27.96 5.14 19.61
N VAL A 192 -27.30 4.35 18.76
CA VAL A 192 -25.86 4.10 18.85
C VAL A 192 -25.10 5.31 18.28
N VAL A 193 -24.39 6.03 19.14
CA VAL A 193 -23.64 7.26 18.79
C VAL A 193 -22.12 7.04 18.71
N GLU A 194 -21.67 5.79 18.80
CA GLU A 194 -20.27 5.42 18.83
C GLU A 194 -20.04 4.13 18.05
N ALA A 195 -19.10 4.14 17.11
CA ALA A 195 -18.58 2.97 16.43
C ALA A 195 -17.25 2.59 17.08
N ASN A 196 -17.28 1.54 17.91
CA ASN A 196 -16.10 1.00 18.57
C ASN A 196 -15.43 -0.02 17.64
N LEU A 197 -14.44 0.40 16.87
CA LEU A 197 -13.73 -0.45 15.94
C LEU A 197 -12.94 -1.51 16.71
N THR A 198 -13.03 -2.75 16.25
CA THR A 198 -12.40 -3.91 16.88
C THR A 198 -11.58 -4.67 15.85
N PRO A 199 -10.39 -5.16 16.21
CA PRO A 199 -9.53 -5.86 15.29
C PRO A 199 -10.23 -7.13 14.80
N THR A 200 -10.05 -7.44 13.52
CA THR A 200 -10.50 -8.68 12.91
C THR A 200 -9.47 -9.12 11.89
N CYS A 201 -9.08 -10.38 12.02
CA CYS A 201 -8.07 -11.03 11.20
C CYS A 201 -8.62 -11.61 9.89
N ASP A 202 -9.94 -11.67 9.77
CA ASP A 202 -10.61 -12.33 8.66
C ASP A 202 -11.07 -11.31 7.59
N VAL A 203 -10.52 -10.09 7.62
CA VAL A 203 -10.91 -9.01 6.68
C VAL A 203 -10.46 -9.34 5.27
N VAL A 204 -9.32 -10.01 5.14
CA VAL A 204 -8.69 -10.25 3.85
C VAL A 204 -8.58 -11.75 3.64
N ASP A 205 -9.28 -12.26 2.63
CA ASP A 205 -9.17 -13.64 2.18
C ASP A 205 -8.27 -13.67 0.95
N TYR A 206 -7.17 -14.43 0.99
CA TYR A 206 -6.26 -14.61 -0.13
C TYR A 206 -6.00 -16.10 -0.33
N ASP A 207 -6.09 -16.52 -1.59
CA ASP A 207 -5.66 -17.84 -2.07
C ASP A 207 -4.66 -17.60 -3.20
N VAL A 208 -3.42 -17.99 -2.95
CA VAL A 208 -2.27 -17.78 -3.83
C VAL A 208 -1.70 -19.14 -4.20
N ASP A 209 -1.29 -19.28 -5.47
CA ASP A 209 -0.59 -20.47 -5.95
C ASP A 209 0.76 -20.06 -6.55
N LEU A 210 1.82 -20.13 -5.73
CA LEU A 210 3.19 -19.89 -6.18
C LEU A 210 3.82 -21.12 -6.86
N THR A 211 3.13 -22.26 -6.87
CA THR A 211 3.73 -23.55 -7.28
C THR A 211 3.29 -24.01 -8.66
N ALA A 212 2.14 -23.53 -9.14
CA ALA A 212 1.64 -23.83 -10.48
C ALA A 212 2.27 -22.97 -11.59
N MET A 213 2.90 -21.84 -11.25
CA MET A 213 3.55 -20.95 -12.22
C MET A 213 4.88 -21.49 -12.75
N THR A 214 5.31 -20.98 -13.90
CA THR A 214 6.63 -21.31 -14.45
C THR A 214 7.68 -20.43 -13.80
N HIS A 215 8.53 -21.01 -12.96
CA HIS A 215 9.61 -20.27 -12.29
C HIS A 215 10.53 -19.58 -13.31
N LEU A 216 11.01 -18.40 -12.94
CA LEU A 216 11.88 -17.59 -13.77
C LEU A 216 13.34 -17.98 -13.54
N SER A 217 13.99 -18.54 -14.56
CA SER A 217 15.43 -18.82 -14.52
C SER A 217 16.24 -17.54 -14.74
N LEU A 218 16.99 -17.10 -13.73
CA LEU A 218 17.83 -15.90 -13.80
C LEU A 218 19.30 -16.23 -13.51
N PRO A 219 20.27 -15.56 -14.15
CA PRO A 219 21.66 -15.65 -13.71
C PRO A 219 21.79 -15.11 -12.28
N ALA A 220 22.74 -15.66 -11.52
CA ALA A 220 22.98 -15.23 -10.14
C ALA A 220 23.15 -13.71 -9.97
N ALA A 221 23.71 -12.99 -10.94
CA ALA A 221 23.76 -11.53 -10.93
C ALA A 221 23.04 -10.98 -12.17
N PRO A 222 21.70 -10.83 -12.13
CA PRO A 222 20.96 -10.29 -13.26
C PRO A 222 21.22 -8.80 -13.40
N GLY A 223 21.41 -8.38 -14.64
CA GLY A 223 21.48 -6.96 -14.99
C GLY A 223 20.08 -6.38 -15.07
N CYS A 224 19.26 -6.83 -16.03
CA CYS A 224 18.00 -6.18 -16.36
C CYS A 224 16.83 -7.18 -16.43
N ILE A 225 15.65 -6.74 -15.99
CA ILE A 225 14.37 -7.41 -16.23
C ILE A 225 13.48 -6.53 -17.11
N ASP A 226 12.64 -7.15 -17.95
CA ASP A 226 11.71 -6.50 -18.87
C ASP A 226 10.31 -7.10 -18.71
N TRP A 227 9.32 -6.30 -18.31
CA TRP A 227 7.92 -6.71 -18.16
C TRP A 227 7.01 -6.26 -19.31
N SER A 228 7.57 -5.91 -20.46
CA SER A 228 6.79 -5.60 -21.67
C SER A 228 5.97 -6.79 -22.19
N GLY A 229 6.33 -8.01 -21.79
CA GLY A 229 5.59 -9.25 -22.06
C GLY A 229 4.38 -9.50 -21.14
N LEU A 230 4.26 -8.77 -20.03
CA LEU A 230 3.16 -8.92 -19.09
C LEU A 230 1.91 -8.23 -19.60
N THR A 231 0.84 -9.00 -19.76
CA THR A 231 -0.48 -8.48 -20.16
C THR A 231 -1.56 -8.74 -19.12
N ILE A 232 -1.36 -9.71 -18.21
CA ILE A 232 -2.33 -10.13 -17.19
C ILE A 232 -1.67 -10.12 -15.82
N ALA A 233 -2.31 -9.46 -14.85
CA ALA A 233 -1.91 -9.38 -13.45
C ALA A 233 -2.28 -10.68 -12.71
N GLY A 234 -1.77 -10.85 -11.49
CA GLY A 234 -2.01 -12.08 -10.71
C GLY A 234 -3.49 -12.35 -10.40
N ASN A 235 -4.33 -11.31 -10.35
CA ASN A 235 -5.78 -11.41 -10.17
C ASN A 235 -6.56 -11.63 -11.47
N GLY A 236 -5.87 -11.80 -12.61
CA GLY A 236 -6.49 -11.98 -13.92
C GLY A 236 -6.85 -10.70 -14.67
N GLU A 237 -6.69 -9.51 -14.08
CA GLU A 237 -6.99 -8.23 -14.73
C GLU A 237 -5.87 -7.80 -15.71
N PRO A 238 -6.15 -6.95 -16.71
CA PRO A 238 -5.12 -6.43 -17.60
C PRO A 238 -4.07 -5.57 -16.87
N VAL A 239 -2.79 -5.81 -17.14
CA VAL A 239 -1.70 -4.97 -16.62
C VAL A 239 -1.74 -3.59 -17.30
N VAL A 240 -1.56 -2.54 -16.50
CA VAL A 240 -1.32 -1.17 -16.99
C VAL A 240 0.12 -0.80 -16.63
N PRO A 241 1.10 -0.98 -17.53
CA PRO A 241 2.52 -0.87 -17.18
C PRO A 241 2.90 0.46 -16.54
N GLY A 242 2.27 1.57 -16.96
CA GLY A 242 2.53 2.89 -16.40
C GLY A 242 2.05 3.11 -14.96
N LYS A 243 1.39 2.12 -14.34
CA LYS A 243 1.04 2.13 -12.91
C LYS A 243 2.06 1.40 -12.03
N LEU A 244 2.97 0.64 -12.63
CA LEU A 244 4.01 -0.06 -11.89
C LEU A 244 5.10 0.94 -11.49
N ASP A 245 5.37 1.04 -10.19
CA ASP A 245 6.25 2.04 -9.60
C ASP A 245 7.32 1.41 -8.69
N GLU A 246 7.31 0.09 -8.49
CA GLU A 246 8.29 -0.59 -7.63
C GLU A 246 8.53 -2.05 -8.05
N ILE A 247 9.79 -2.50 -7.94
CA ILE A 247 10.18 -3.91 -7.93
C ILE A 247 10.48 -4.33 -6.49
N LEU A 248 10.00 -5.52 -6.11
CA LEU A 248 10.31 -6.17 -4.84
C LEU A 248 11.19 -7.40 -5.09
N ILE A 249 12.21 -7.61 -4.25
CA ILE A 249 13.04 -8.82 -4.27
C ILE A 249 13.18 -9.32 -2.85
N GLY A 250 12.67 -10.52 -2.58
CA GLY A 250 12.70 -11.15 -1.26
C GLY A 250 13.43 -12.50 -1.27
N HIS A 251 14.23 -12.75 -0.26
CA HIS A 251 14.88 -14.04 0.00
C HIS A 251 14.30 -14.72 1.24
N TYR A 252 13.87 -15.97 1.09
CA TYR A 252 13.10 -16.70 2.09
C TYR A 252 13.75 -18.03 2.45
N THR A 253 13.62 -18.42 3.71
CA THR A 253 13.97 -19.78 4.15
C THR A 253 12.86 -20.79 3.90
N GLN A 254 11.64 -20.29 3.69
CA GLN A 254 10.42 -21.03 3.38
C GLN A 254 10.44 -21.52 1.93
N THR A 255 9.76 -22.62 1.69
CA THR A 255 9.44 -23.11 0.34
C THR A 255 8.30 -22.30 -0.29
N PRO A 256 8.10 -22.33 -1.62
CA PRO A 256 6.94 -21.70 -2.26
C PRO A 256 5.60 -22.14 -1.65
N ASP A 257 5.41 -23.44 -1.40
CA ASP A 257 4.20 -23.99 -0.73
C ASP A 257 3.96 -23.35 0.65
N GLU A 258 5.01 -23.13 1.45
CA GLU A 258 4.89 -22.50 2.76
C GLU A 258 4.62 -21.00 2.66
N LEU A 259 5.09 -20.34 1.59
CA LEU A 259 4.83 -18.93 1.34
C LEU A 259 3.41 -18.67 0.83
N ASP A 260 2.76 -19.64 0.17
CA ASP A 260 1.34 -19.55 -0.21
C ASP A 260 0.46 -19.31 1.03
N ASP A 261 0.66 -20.11 2.08
CA ASP A 261 -0.06 -20.00 3.35
C ASP A 261 0.27 -18.71 4.14
N GLN A 262 1.37 -18.04 3.81
CA GLN A 262 1.89 -16.86 4.53
C GLN A 262 2.04 -15.65 3.61
N PHE A 263 1.28 -15.61 2.52
CA PHE A 263 1.50 -14.64 1.45
C PHE A 263 1.35 -13.18 1.90
N THR A 264 0.45 -12.91 2.85
CA THR A 264 0.27 -11.57 3.43
C THR A 264 1.49 -11.09 4.23
N ASP A 265 2.37 -12.00 4.62
CA ASP A 265 3.51 -11.75 5.51
C ASP A 265 4.84 -11.78 4.75
N ILE A 266 4.85 -11.86 3.42
CA ILE A 266 6.08 -12.01 2.62
C ILE A 266 7.08 -10.87 2.83
N GLU A 267 6.63 -9.66 3.15
CA GLU A 267 7.57 -8.56 3.46
C GLU A 267 8.22 -8.74 4.84
N LEU A 268 7.52 -9.39 5.77
CA LEU A 268 7.99 -9.64 7.15
C LEU A 268 8.84 -10.90 7.28
N LEU A 269 8.55 -11.92 6.47
CA LEU A 269 9.23 -13.21 6.50
C LEU A 269 10.56 -13.22 5.75
N ALA A 270 10.79 -12.22 4.89
CA ALA A 270 12.01 -12.13 4.09
C ALA A 270 13.25 -11.99 4.99
N SER A 271 14.22 -12.88 4.79
CA SER A 271 15.52 -12.79 5.44
C SER A 271 16.38 -11.66 4.83
N GLU A 272 16.18 -11.39 3.55
CA GLU A 272 16.71 -10.24 2.82
C GLU A 272 15.59 -9.67 1.96
N PHE A 273 15.43 -8.34 1.98
CA PHE A 273 14.40 -7.65 1.21
C PHE A 273 14.98 -6.41 0.56
N TYR A 274 14.80 -6.30 -0.75
CA TYR A 274 15.29 -5.20 -1.58
C TYR A 274 14.13 -4.60 -2.36
N THR A 275 14.18 -3.29 -2.55
CA THR A 275 13.24 -2.58 -3.42
C THR A 275 13.98 -1.75 -4.48
N LEU A 276 13.30 -1.50 -5.59
CA LEU A 276 13.76 -0.61 -6.64
C LEU A 276 12.59 0.24 -7.15
N GLU A 277 12.65 1.54 -6.91
CA GLU A 277 11.68 2.51 -7.43
C GLU A 277 11.77 2.60 -8.96
N LEU A 278 10.62 2.52 -9.63
CA LEU A 278 10.49 2.62 -11.08
C LEU A 278 10.09 4.05 -11.46
N THR A 279 10.81 4.62 -12.41
CA THR A 279 10.50 5.97 -12.95
C THR A 279 9.64 5.92 -14.22
N GLY A 280 8.97 4.79 -14.43
CA GLY A 280 8.23 4.42 -15.64
C GLY A 280 9.02 3.52 -16.59
N GLY A 281 8.39 3.12 -17.70
CA GLY A 281 8.96 2.18 -18.67
C GLY A 281 8.44 0.76 -18.49
N THR A 282 9.12 -0.19 -19.12
CA THR A 282 8.81 -1.63 -19.03
C THR A 282 10.03 -2.46 -18.64
N ASP A 283 11.12 -1.85 -18.25
CA ASP A 283 12.37 -2.52 -17.93
C ASP A 283 13.12 -1.77 -16.82
N ALA A 284 13.94 -2.51 -16.07
CA ALA A 284 14.78 -1.94 -15.01
C ALA A 284 16.04 -2.77 -14.76
N ASP A 285 17.12 -2.08 -14.39
CA ASP A 285 18.39 -2.69 -13.96
C ASP A 285 18.34 -3.01 -12.45
N LEU A 286 18.38 -4.30 -12.11
CA LEU A 286 18.30 -4.80 -10.73
C LEU A 286 19.53 -4.41 -9.88
N THR A 287 20.63 -3.94 -10.48
CA THR A 287 21.75 -3.38 -9.73
C THR A 287 21.41 -2.08 -9.01
N GLY A 288 20.28 -1.44 -9.38
CA GLY A 288 19.73 -0.31 -8.65
C GLY A 288 18.97 -0.69 -7.37
N ALA A 289 18.61 -1.97 -7.19
CA ALA A 289 17.85 -2.40 -6.03
C ALA A 289 18.70 -2.36 -4.75
N ALA A 290 18.06 -1.96 -3.65
CA ALA A 290 18.71 -1.85 -2.35
C ALA A 290 17.75 -2.22 -1.21
N SER A 291 18.31 -2.70 -0.11
CA SER A 291 17.59 -2.91 1.14
C SER A 291 17.33 -1.57 1.84
N ALA A 292 16.52 -1.61 2.91
CA ALA A 292 16.19 -0.42 3.70
C ALA A 292 17.41 0.29 4.32
N ASP A 293 18.51 -0.43 4.58
CA ASP A 293 19.77 0.14 5.09
C ASP A 293 20.72 0.64 3.98
N GLY A 294 20.31 0.53 2.72
CA GLY A 294 21.06 0.94 1.55
C GLY A 294 22.06 -0.11 1.05
N THR A 295 22.01 -1.34 1.55
CA THR A 295 22.83 -2.44 1.00
C THR A 295 22.33 -2.79 -0.40
N ALA A 296 23.22 -2.68 -1.38
CA ALA A 296 22.89 -3.00 -2.77
C ALA A 296 22.57 -4.49 -2.94
N PHE A 297 21.62 -4.79 -3.83
CA PHE A 297 21.29 -6.17 -4.20
C PHE A 297 22.50 -6.86 -4.82
N GLY A 298 22.96 -7.94 -4.18
CA GLY A 298 24.15 -8.69 -4.58
C GLY A 298 23.91 -9.72 -5.69
N GLY A 299 22.65 -9.94 -6.06
CA GLY A 299 22.22 -11.04 -6.91
C GLY A 299 21.54 -12.17 -6.15
N PHE A 300 20.99 -13.13 -6.90
CA PHE A 300 20.33 -14.32 -6.41
C PHE A 300 21.31 -15.43 -6.04
N THR A 301 21.01 -16.15 -4.96
CA THR A 301 21.78 -17.30 -4.49
C THR A 301 20.95 -18.59 -4.56
N THR A 302 21.61 -19.75 -4.63
CA THR A 302 20.92 -21.05 -4.77
C THR A 302 20.39 -21.63 -3.46
N ASP A 303 20.70 -20.99 -2.33
CA ASP A 303 20.08 -21.31 -1.05
C ASP A 303 18.78 -20.51 -0.89
N GLY A 304 17.76 -21.16 -0.31
CA GLY A 304 16.46 -20.53 -0.06
C GLY A 304 15.56 -20.42 -1.30
N THR A 305 14.48 -19.65 -1.13
CA THR A 305 13.51 -19.30 -2.16
C THR A 305 13.61 -17.81 -2.43
N TRP A 306 13.68 -17.42 -3.70
CA TRP A 306 13.67 -16.02 -4.11
C TRP A 306 12.34 -15.67 -4.76
N LEU A 307 11.72 -14.57 -4.33
CA LEU A 307 10.57 -13.98 -4.99
C LEU A 307 10.99 -12.65 -5.65
N LEU A 308 10.52 -12.44 -6.87
CA LEU A 308 10.59 -11.16 -7.56
C LEU A 308 9.17 -10.70 -7.88
N GLY A 309 8.83 -9.47 -7.49
CA GLY A 309 7.50 -8.90 -7.70
C GLY A 309 7.53 -7.52 -8.34
N LEU A 310 6.43 -7.16 -9.01
CA LEU A 310 6.15 -5.79 -9.47
C LEU A 310 4.96 -5.26 -8.70
N ARG A 311 5.10 -4.06 -8.13
CA ARG A 311 4.08 -3.42 -7.31
C ARG A 311 3.62 -2.11 -7.93
N CYS A 312 2.40 -1.74 -7.55
CA CYS A 312 1.82 -0.42 -7.71
C CYS A 312 1.53 0.12 -6.31
N THR A 313 2.43 0.91 -5.75
CA THR A 313 2.33 1.45 -4.39
C THR A 313 1.14 2.39 -4.19
N SER A 314 0.64 2.95 -5.29
CA SER A 314 -0.55 3.82 -5.33
C SER A 314 -1.86 3.08 -5.65
N CYS A 315 -1.83 1.77 -5.85
CA CYS A 315 -3.02 0.97 -6.07
C CYS A 315 -3.73 0.65 -4.75
N THR A 316 -5.06 0.50 -4.81
CA THR A 316 -5.86 0.22 -3.61
C THR A 316 -5.61 -1.18 -3.04
N ASN A 317 -5.36 -2.14 -3.93
CA ASN A 317 -4.94 -3.48 -3.53
C ASN A 317 -3.41 -3.50 -3.40
N PRO A 318 -2.86 -3.78 -2.19
CA PRO A 318 -1.42 -3.79 -1.96
C PRO A 318 -0.70 -5.01 -2.54
N ALA A 319 -1.44 -6.06 -2.96
CA ALA A 319 -0.87 -7.26 -3.53
C ALA A 319 -0.05 -6.92 -4.80
N PRO A 320 1.13 -7.54 -4.99
CA PRO A 320 1.93 -7.32 -6.19
C PRO A 320 1.14 -7.62 -7.48
N ILE A 321 1.25 -6.75 -8.47
CA ILE A 321 0.59 -6.95 -9.77
C ILE A 321 1.17 -8.17 -10.48
N PHE A 322 2.47 -8.41 -10.27
CA PHE A 322 3.20 -9.57 -10.73
C PHE A 322 4.04 -10.15 -9.59
N MET A 323 4.18 -11.46 -9.56
CA MET A 323 5.16 -12.15 -8.71
C MET A 323 5.59 -13.45 -9.36
N THR A 324 6.88 -13.78 -9.23
CA THR A 324 7.46 -15.05 -9.68
C THR A 324 8.42 -15.59 -8.62
N VAL A 325 8.55 -16.92 -8.58
CA VAL A 325 9.70 -17.59 -7.95
C VAL A 325 10.87 -17.53 -8.94
N VAL A 326 12.06 -17.25 -8.43
CA VAL A 326 13.30 -17.18 -9.21
C VAL A 326 14.15 -18.42 -8.95
N ASP A 327 14.57 -19.09 -10.02
CA ASP A 327 15.52 -20.21 -10.00
C ASP A 327 16.90 -19.74 -10.49
N PRO A 328 17.90 -19.56 -9.60
CA PRO A 328 19.19 -19.00 -10.01
C PRO A 328 20.05 -20.00 -10.80
N THR A 329 20.67 -19.55 -11.90
CA THR A 329 21.51 -20.35 -12.81
C THR A 329 22.98 -19.96 -12.83
#